data_AF-A0A5P3VRG7-F1
#
_entry.id   AF-A0A5P3VRG7-F1
#
_cell.length_a   1.000
_cell.length_b   1.000
_cell.length_c   1.000
_cell.angle_alpha   90.00
_cell.angle_beta   90.00
_cell.angle_gamma   90.00
#
_symmetry.space_group_name_H-M   'P 1'
#
loop_
_entity.id
_entity.type
_entity.pdbx_description
1 polymer ?
#
loop_
_entity_poly.entity_id
_entity_poly.type
_entity_poly.pdbx_seq_one_letter_code
_entity_poly.pdbx_strand_id
1 'polypeptide(L)'
;MPQLIEHIDAIARRKQRDVLYLSFFDAGGDWRVPGNWQQNATREQVIAWLATNGYGWEPCGEIAKEAAMASYGGSIYVDTAFDQADPSYQALAAFLEHPDGTPRLPGMKFWAVSLDAAMQNAHHDAPGFWDQWAEKF
;
A
#
# COMPACT_ATOMS: atom_id res chain seq x y z
N MET A 1 5.93 -11.51 -18.22
CA MET A 1 7.19 -11.07 -17.57
C MET A 1 6.90 -10.95 -16.08
N PRO A 2 7.76 -11.47 -15.19
CA PRO A 2 7.60 -11.22 -13.76
C PRO A 2 7.64 -9.70 -13.53
N GLN A 3 6.64 -9.16 -12.84
CA GLN A 3 6.59 -7.75 -12.48
C GLN A 3 7.23 -7.60 -11.11
N LEU A 4 8.22 -6.71 -11.00
CA LEU A 4 8.78 -6.33 -9.71
C LEU A 4 7.74 -5.46 -8.97
N ILE A 5 7.40 -5.86 -7.76
CA ILE A 5 6.47 -5.13 -6.89
C ILE A 5 7.31 -4.31 -5.91
N GLU A 6 7.25 -2.98 -6.01
CA GLU A 6 7.95 -2.10 -5.07
C GLU A 6 7.26 -2.12 -3.69
N HIS A 7 8.04 -2.06 -2.62
CA HIS A 7 7.51 -1.86 -1.27
C HIS A 7 7.06 -0.41 -1.05
N ILE A 8 5.99 -0.20 -0.28
CA ILE A 8 5.44 1.13 -0.05
C ILE A 8 6.44 2.12 0.55
N ASP A 9 7.36 1.66 1.39
CA ASP A 9 8.42 2.50 1.95
C ASP A 9 9.46 2.90 0.88
N ALA A 10 9.76 2.01 -0.07
CA ALA A 10 10.59 2.37 -1.23
C ALA A 10 9.88 3.41 -2.14
N ILE A 11 8.57 3.27 -2.35
CA ILE A 11 7.76 4.25 -3.09
C ILE A 11 7.79 5.61 -2.38
N ALA A 12 7.65 5.64 -1.05
CA ALA A 12 7.72 6.87 -0.26
C ALA A 12 9.07 7.57 -0.43
N ARG A 13 10.17 6.82 -0.32
CA ARG A 13 11.53 7.35 -0.55
C ARG A 13 11.71 7.84 -1.99
N ARG A 14 11.23 7.11 -2.99
CA ARG A 14 11.29 7.54 -4.41
C ARG A 14 10.51 8.84 -4.67
N LYS A 15 9.33 8.99 -4.05
CA LYS A 15 8.47 10.17 -4.20
C LYS A 15 8.86 11.32 -3.26
N GLN A 16 9.72 11.08 -2.27
CA GLN A 16 10.14 12.06 -1.25
C GLN A 16 8.95 12.72 -0.53
N ARG A 17 7.95 11.91 -0.15
CA ARG A 17 6.75 12.37 0.56
C ARG A 17 6.07 11.22 1.29
N ASP A 18 5.11 11.56 2.14
CA ASP A 18 4.16 10.62 2.70
C ASP A 18 3.32 9.98 1.59
N VAL A 19 3.02 8.70 1.74
CA VAL A 19 2.30 7.90 0.75
C VAL A 19 1.15 7.15 1.38
N LEU A 20 0.17 6.83 0.54
CA LEU A 20 -1.04 6.13 0.92
C LEU A 20 -1.09 4.76 0.25
N TYR A 21 -1.48 3.75 1.00
CA TYR A 21 -1.71 2.42 0.45
C TYR A 21 -2.89 1.72 1.12
N LEU A 22 -3.40 0.72 0.42
CA LEU A 22 -4.51 -0.12 0.86
C LEU A 22 -4.03 -1.55 0.95
N SER A 23 -4.37 -2.23 2.05
CA SER A 23 -4.24 -3.69 2.16
C SER A 23 -5.60 -4.35 2.17
N PHE A 24 -5.68 -5.57 1.63
CA PHE A 24 -6.93 -6.30 1.46
C PHE A 24 -6.83 -7.68 2.09
N PHE A 25 -7.91 -8.10 2.75
CA PHE A 25 -8.03 -9.37 3.44
C PHE A 25 -9.47 -9.87 3.34
N ASP A 26 -9.69 -11.12 3.70
CA ASP A 26 -11.03 -11.71 3.62
C ASP A 26 -11.99 -11.00 4.60
N ALA A 27 -13.23 -10.78 4.17
CA ALA A 27 -14.22 -10.10 5.01
C ALA A 27 -14.48 -10.89 6.30
N GLY A 28 -14.31 -10.22 7.45
CA GLY A 28 -14.39 -10.87 8.77
C GLY A 28 -13.13 -11.63 9.19
N GLY A 29 -12.10 -11.66 8.35
CA GLY A 29 -10.78 -12.23 8.67
C GLY A 29 -9.89 -11.29 9.47
N ASP A 30 -8.77 -11.84 9.96
CA ASP A 30 -7.69 -11.05 10.56
C ASP A 30 -6.93 -10.30 9.45
N TRP A 31 -6.83 -8.98 9.57
CA TRP A 31 -6.11 -8.13 8.62
C TRP A 31 -4.61 -8.47 8.50
N ARG A 32 -4.07 -9.22 9.46
CA ARG A 32 -2.68 -9.70 9.46
C ARG A 32 -2.48 -10.93 8.57
N VAL A 33 -3.56 -11.58 8.15
CA VAL A 33 -3.53 -12.74 7.28
C VAL A 33 -3.92 -12.30 5.87
N PRO A 34 -3.02 -12.46 4.88
CA PRO A 34 -3.36 -12.16 3.49
C PRO A 34 -4.57 -12.99 3.05
N GLY A 35 -5.60 -12.32 2.55
CA GLY A 35 -6.78 -12.97 1.97
C GLY A 35 -6.57 -13.37 0.51
N ASN A 36 -7.61 -13.90 -0.12
CA ASN A 36 -7.59 -14.15 -1.56
C ASN A 36 -7.83 -12.83 -2.33
N TRP A 37 -6.76 -12.05 -2.49
CA TRP A 37 -6.84 -10.73 -3.09
C TRP A 37 -7.31 -10.75 -4.56
N GLN A 38 -7.11 -11.85 -5.29
CA GLN A 38 -7.61 -11.99 -6.67
C GLN A 38 -9.14 -12.03 -6.74
N GLN A 39 -9.80 -12.50 -5.67
CA GLN A 39 -11.25 -12.64 -5.59
C GLN A 39 -11.88 -11.63 -4.62
N ASN A 40 -11.10 -10.65 -4.14
CA ASN A 40 -11.56 -9.67 -3.18
C ASN A 40 -12.43 -8.60 -3.86
N ALA A 41 -13.75 -8.66 -3.62
CA ALA A 41 -14.71 -7.72 -4.20
C ALA A 41 -14.46 -6.27 -3.78
N THR A 42 -14.00 -6.02 -2.56
CA THR A 42 -13.63 -4.67 -2.08
C THR A 42 -12.47 -4.11 -2.90
N ARG A 43 -11.45 -4.92 -3.18
CA ARG A 43 -10.30 -4.54 -4.01
C ARG A 43 -10.73 -4.16 -5.42
N GLU A 44 -11.60 -4.96 -6.04
CA GLU A 44 -12.16 -4.66 -7.37
C GLU A 44 -12.95 -3.35 -7.36
N GLN A 45 -13.83 -3.17 -6.36
CA GLN A 45 -14.62 -1.95 -6.20
C GLN A 45 -13.75 -0.70 -6.04
N VAL A 46 -12.69 -0.78 -5.22
CA VAL A 46 -11.78 0.35 -5.00
C VAL A 46 -11.01 0.68 -6.29
N ILE A 47 -10.47 -0.32 -6.99
CA ILE A 47 -9.75 -0.10 -8.26
C ILE A 47 -10.67 0.57 -9.30
N ALA A 48 -11.92 0.10 -9.41
CA ALA A 48 -12.90 0.70 -10.33
C ALA A 48 -13.23 2.15 -9.97
N TRP A 49 -13.36 2.46 -8.68
CA TRP A 49 -13.59 3.81 -8.20
C TRP A 49 -12.39 4.73 -8.46
N LEU A 50 -11.17 4.26 -8.16
CA LEU A 50 -9.93 4.99 -8.44
C LEU A 50 -9.82 5.36 -9.92
N ALA A 51 -10.06 4.38 -10.81
CA ALA A 51 -10.03 4.60 -12.25
C ALA A 51 -11.09 5.62 -12.72
N THR A 52 -12.31 5.54 -12.19
CA THR A 52 -13.42 6.45 -12.56
C THR A 52 -13.18 7.88 -12.07
N ASN A 53 -12.46 8.07 -10.97
CA ASN A 53 -12.17 9.38 -10.38
C ASN A 53 -10.76 9.90 -10.74
N GLY A 54 -10.03 9.21 -11.63
CA GLY A 54 -8.76 9.68 -12.18
C GLY A 54 -7.54 9.50 -11.27
N TYR A 55 -7.61 8.60 -10.28
CA TYR A 55 -6.47 8.27 -9.42
C TYR A 55 -5.55 7.27 -10.10
N GLY A 56 -4.26 7.58 -10.13
CA GLY A 56 -3.22 6.59 -10.41
C GLY A 56 -3.09 5.60 -9.24
N TRP A 57 -2.82 4.34 -9.54
CA TRP A 57 -2.51 3.32 -8.54
C TRP A 57 -1.56 2.27 -9.12
N GLU A 58 -0.76 1.64 -8.26
CA GLU A 58 0.09 0.52 -8.64
C GLU A 58 0.12 -0.56 -7.54
N PRO A 59 0.26 -1.85 -7.90
CA PRO A 59 0.55 -2.91 -6.93
C PRO A 59 1.78 -2.57 -6.08
N CYS A 60 1.70 -2.75 -4.77
CA CYS A 60 2.84 -2.54 -3.88
C CYS A 60 2.95 -3.62 -2.80
N GLY A 61 4.16 -3.82 -2.28
CA GLY A 61 4.41 -4.53 -1.04
C GLY A 61 4.12 -3.65 0.17
N GLU A 62 3.86 -4.27 1.31
CA GLU A 62 3.87 -3.56 2.59
C GLU A 62 5.30 -3.13 2.97
N ILE A 63 5.50 -2.47 4.11
CA ILE A 63 6.83 -2.01 4.54
C ILE A 63 7.81 -3.20 4.56
N ALA A 64 8.93 -3.04 3.87
CA ALA A 64 9.95 -4.08 3.75
C ALA A 64 10.52 -4.48 5.12
N LYS A 65 10.71 -5.80 5.33
CA LYS A 65 11.27 -6.37 6.55
C LYS A 65 12.37 -7.36 6.20
N GLU A 66 13.58 -7.13 6.71
CA GLU A 66 14.73 -8.03 6.50
C GLU A 66 14.57 -9.40 7.15
N ALA A 67 13.59 -9.58 8.03
CA ALA A 67 13.32 -10.86 8.69
C ALA A 67 12.34 -11.75 7.90
N ALA A 68 11.74 -11.25 6.81
CA ALA A 68 10.71 -12.00 6.09
C ALA A 68 10.61 -11.59 4.63
N MET A 69 10.57 -12.59 3.74
CA MET A 69 10.12 -12.41 2.35
C MET A 69 8.67 -12.86 2.25
N ALA A 70 7.76 -11.92 1.98
CA ALA A 70 6.34 -12.21 1.79
C ALA A 70 5.99 -12.24 0.30
N SER A 71 5.10 -13.15 -0.09
CA SER A 71 4.46 -13.08 -1.40
C SER A 71 3.55 -11.86 -1.47
N TYR A 72 3.28 -11.39 -2.69
CA TYR A 72 2.40 -10.25 -2.90
C TYR A 72 0.97 -10.56 -2.40
N GLY A 73 0.52 -9.75 -1.44
CA GLY A 73 -0.78 -9.89 -0.76
C GLY A 73 -1.92 -9.07 -1.36
N GLY A 74 -1.72 -8.41 -2.52
CA GLY A 74 -2.78 -7.65 -3.19
C GLY A 74 -2.85 -6.16 -2.85
N SER A 75 -1.97 -5.67 -1.98
CA SER A 75 -1.91 -4.26 -1.58
C SER A 75 -1.64 -3.33 -2.77
N ILE A 76 -2.19 -2.12 -2.71
CA ILE A 76 -2.02 -1.11 -3.77
C ILE A 76 -1.62 0.23 -3.17
N TYR A 77 -0.64 0.88 -3.82
CA TYR A 77 -0.33 2.30 -3.62
C TYR A 77 -1.33 3.16 -4.39
N VAL A 78 -1.73 4.29 -3.82
CA VAL A 78 -2.57 5.29 -4.48
C VAL A 78 -1.73 6.54 -4.74
N ASP A 79 -1.66 7.01 -5.98
CA ASP A 79 -0.83 8.16 -6.37
C ASP A 79 -1.49 9.50 -5.99
N THR A 80 -1.63 9.71 -4.68
CA THR A 80 -2.17 10.91 -4.05
C THR A 80 -1.38 11.18 -2.78
N ALA A 81 -1.08 12.46 -2.51
CA ALA A 81 -0.37 12.83 -1.29
C ALA A 81 -1.29 12.64 -0.07
N PHE A 82 -0.71 12.31 1.07
CA PHE A 82 -1.42 12.47 2.34
C PHE A 82 -1.45 13.97 2.71
N ASP A 83 -2.53 14.66 2.35
CA ASP A 83 -2.74 16.06 2.67
C ASP A 83 -4.22 16.32 2.99
N GLN A 84 -4.52 16.65 4.24
CA GLN A 84 -5.90 16.87 4.70
C GLN A 84 -6.57 18.10 4.07
N ALA A 85 -5.80 19.03 3.51
CA ALA A 85 -6.33 20.18 2.79
C ALA A 85 -6.55 19.90 1.29
N ASP A 86 -6.01 18.80 0.78
CA ASP A 86 -6.09 18.44 -0.64
C ASP A 86 -7.46 17.85 -0.99
N PRO A 87 -8.18 18.39 -2.00
CA PRO A 87 -9.49 17.89 -2.40
C PRO A 87 -9.50 16.45 -2.91
N SER A 88 -8.43 15.99 -3.56
CA SER A 88 -8.30 14.61 -4.01
C SER A 88 -8.14 13.67 -2.81
N TYR A 89 -7.29 14.02 -1.85
CA TYR A 89 -7.20 13.25 -0.60
C TYR A 89 -8.56 13.21 0.13
N GLN A 90 -9.25 14.34 0.26
CA GLN A 90 -10.56 14.40 0.93
C GLN A 90 -11.60 13.50 0.24
N ALA A 91 -11.66 13.51 -1.10
CA ALA A 91 -12.56 12.67 -1.86
C ALA A 91 -12.24 11.17 -1.68
N LEU A 92 -10.96 10.82 -1.71
CA LEU A 92 -10.48 9.45 -1.47
C LEU A 92 -10.84 8.99 -0.05
N ALA A 93 -10.53 9.79 0.97
CA ALA A 93 -10.84 9.48 2.36
C ALA A 93 -12.36 9.35 2.58
N ALA A 94 -13.17 10.25 2.02
CA ALA A 94 -14.63 10.18 2.13
C ALA A 94 -15.24 8.93 1.49
N PHE A 95 -14.60 8.39 0.44
CA PHE A 95 -14.99 7.13 -0.19
C PHE A 95 -14.60 5.91 0.66
N LEU A 96 -13.41 5.93 1.26
CA LEU A 96 -12.84 4.79 1.99
C LEU A 96 -13.27 4.72 3.47
N GLU A 97 -13.55 5.86 4.09
CA GLU A 97 -13.75 6.00 5.54
C GLU A 97 -15.00 6.80 5.91
N HIS A 98 -15.59 6.43 7.04
CA HIS A 98 -16.60 7.22 7.72
C HIS A 98 -15.95 8.45 8.38
N PRO A 99 -16.74 9.48 8.77
CA PRO A 99 -16.20 10.65 9.46
C PRO A 99 -15.48 10.37 10.78
N ASP A 100 -15.71 9.19 11.39
CA ASP A 100 -15.02 8.72 12.59
C ASP A 100 -13.71 7.97 12.29
N GLY A 101 -13.29 7.90 11.03
CA GLY A 101 -12.07 7.22 10.57
C GLY A 101 -12.23 5.70 10.43
N THR A 102 -13.43 5.14 10.60
CA THR A 102 -13.65 3.71 10.39
C THR A 102 -13.79 3.37 8.89
N PRO A 103 -13.23 2.26 8.40
CA PRO A 103 -13.39 1.86 6.99
C PRO A 103 -14.85 1.63 6.61
N ARG A 104 -15.27 2.14 5.45
CA ARG A 104 -16.61 1.95 4.87
C ARG A 104 -16.78 0.60 4.19
N LEU A 105 -15.69 0.06 3.65
CA LEU A 105 -15.69 -1.19 2.90
C LEU A 105 -15.07 -2.31 3.77
N PRO A 106 -15.64 -3.51 3.76
CA PRO A 106 -15.12 -4.63 4.54
C PRO A 106 -13.83 -5.17 3.92
N GLY A 107 -13.02 -5.89 4.72
CA GLY A 107 -11.86 -6.62 4.18
C GLY A 107 -10.76 -5.71 3.63
N MET A 108 -10.66 -4.47 4.12
CA MET A 108 -9.58 -3.55 3.76
C MET A 108 -9.08 -2.72 4.93
N LYS A 109 -7.88 -2.19 4.78
CA LYS A 109 -7.32 -1.12 5.62
C LYS A 109 -6.75 -0.02 4.73
N PHE A 110 -6.92 1.22 5.18
CA PHE A 110 -6.33 2.40 4.58
C PHE A 110 -5.19 2.90 5.47
N TRP A 111 -4.01 3.06 4.88
CA TRP A 111 -2.78 3.33 5.61
C TRP A 111 -2.06 4.53 5.03
N ALA A 112 -1.48 5.33 5.91
CA ALA A 112 -0.47 6.32 5.58
C ALA A 112 0.90 5.83 6.06
N VAL A 113 1.92 5.98 5.22
CA VAL A 113 3.32 5.78 5.60
C VAL A 113 4.00 7.12 5.48
N SER A 114 4.53 7.63 6.59
CA SER A 114 5.29 8.86 6.57
C SER A 114 6.64 8.65 5.90
N LEU A 115 7.17 9.70 5.26
CA LEU A 115 8.52 9.69 4.73
C LEU A 115 9.52 9.37 5.85
N ASP A 116 9.34 9.93 7.04
CA ASP A 116 10.21 9.66 8.20
C ASP A 116 10.25 8.17 8.58
N ALA A 117 9.10 7.48 8.56
CA ALA A 117 9.05 6.05 8.80
C ALA A 117 9.75 5.28 7.66
N ALA A 118 9.52 5.68 6.41
CA ALA A 118 10.14 5.06 5.25
C ALA A 118 11.66 5.22 5.20
N MET A 119 12.18 6.34 5.72
CA MET A 119 13.62 6.62 5.79
C MET A 119 14.36 5.69 6.76
N GLN A 120 13.67 4.99 7.66
CA GLN A 120 14.29 3.96 8.51
C GLN A 120 14.85 2.79 7.70
N ASN A 121 14.33 2.58 6.48
CA ASN A 121 14.76 1.55 5.53
C ASN A 121 15.61 2.13 4.39
N ALA A 122 16.15 3.34 4.50
CA ALA A 122 16.93 3.96 3.42
C ALA A 122 18.19 3.15 3.04
N HIS A 123 18.73 2.33 3.94
CA HIS A 123 19.84 1.41 3.63
C HIS A 123 19.47 0.30 2.64
N HIS A 124 18.17 0.01 2.44
CA HIS A 124 17.70 -0.94 1.42
C HIS A 124 17.94 -0.43 -0.01
N ASP A 125 18.16 0.87 -0.18
CA ASP A 125 18.41 1.49 -1.49
C ASP A 125 19.87 1.33 -1.93
N ALA A 126 20.75 0.79 -1.08
CA ALA A 126 22.13 0.52 -1.42
C ALA A 126 22.23 -0.49 -2.59
N PRO A 127 23.08 -0.24 -3.60
CA PRO A 127 23.23 -1.16 -4.72
C PRO A 127 23.55 -2.59 -4.27
N GLY A 128 22.77 -3.56 -4.74
CA GLY A 128 22.94 -4.98 -4.41
C GLY A 128 22.52 -5.37 -2.98
N PHE A 129 21.87 -4.48 -2.22
CA PHE A 129 21.40 -4.81 -0.86
C PHE A 129 20.54 -6.07 -0.84
N TRP A 130 19.50 -6.12 -1.69
CA TRP A 130 18.58 -7.26 -1.74
C TRP A 130 19.24 -8.54 -2.26
N ASP A 131 20.19 -8.43 -3.18
CA ASP A 131 20.97 -9.58 -3.67
C ASP A 131 21.83 -10.18 -2.54
N GLN A 132 22.57 -9.33 -1.82
CA GLN A 132 23.40 -9.74 -0.67
C GLN A 132 22.57 -10.25 0.50
N TRP A 133 21.38 -9.70 0.70
CA TRP A 133 20.45 -10.17 1.71
C TRP A 133 19.91 -11.56 1.35
N ALA A 134 19.55 -11.80 0.08
CA ALA A 134 19.05 -13.08 -0.39
C ALA A 134 20.09 -14.21 -0.30
N GLU A 135 21.39 -13.90 -0.45
CA GLU A 135 22.48 -14.89 -0.26
C GLU A 135 22.61 -15.42 1.17
N LYS A 136 21.98 -14.78 2.17
CA LYS A 136 22.07 -15.16 3.58
C LYS A 136 21.00 -16.18 4.01
N PHE A 137 20.17 -16.67 3.09
CA PHE A 137 19.10 -17.66 3.31
C PHE A 137 19.29 -18.88 2.39
#